data_AF-A0A2W4XRI5-F1
#
_entry.id   AF-A0A2W4XRI5-F1
#
_cell.length_a   1.000
_cell.length_b   1.000
_cell.length_c   1.000
_cell.angle_alpha   90.00
_cell.angle_beta   90.00
_cell.angle_gamma   90.00
#
_symmetry.space_group_name_H-M   'P 1'
#
loop_
_entity.id
_entity.type
_entity.pdbx_description
1 polymer ?
#
loop_
_entity_poly.entity_id
_entity_poly.type
_entity_poly.pdbx_seq_one_letter_code
_entity_poly.pdbx_strand_id
1 'polypeptide(L)'
;MAEYTRGSTRDVLTFVALNARFYYGWKTVDLAARTGISGADIKTQLGHLTAVEAAAVANGIMVTGANSPKPARVVKRDPTAPISQPGSTSTFVGFSSLAAASAGGWSLAKAARGVRLTANVDGRRSVTAIAELSNGALYAYPLNRVDFDRAAAALGLQSANQITTTLERNALVTGSRTKPGRASIEDNGGLFTTYYSTAAEEAAITAGYNIESSEFVEYGSVVI
;
A
#
# COMPACT_ATOMS: atom_id res chain seq x y z
N MET A 1 16.94 28.73 -3.29
CA MET A 1 17.14 27.54 -2.44
C MET A 1 17.24 28.01 -1.00
N ALA A 2 16.39 27.50 -0.10
CA ALA A 2 16.32 27.96 1.28
C ALA A 2 17.61 27.62 2.05
N GLU A 3 17.99 28.46 3.01
CA GLU A 3 19.26 28.37 3.76
C GLU A 3 19.45 26.99 4.41
N TYR A 4 18.41 26.44 5.03
CA TYR A 4 18.42 25.11 5.67
C TYR A 4 18.60 23.91 4.72
N THR A 5 18.61 24.14 3.40
CA THR A 5 18.88 23.10 2.38
C THR A 5 20.24 23.25 1.69
N ARG A 6 20.95 24.35 1.95
CA ARG A 6 22.24 24.65 1.33
C ARG A 6 23.34 23.91 2.07
N GLY A 7 24.15 23.12 1.35
CA GLY A 7 25.35 22.48 1.92
C GLY A 7 25.13 21.18 2.70
N SER A 8 23.89 20.70 2.86
CA SER A 8 23.65 19.38 3.47
C SER A 8 24.09 18.28 2.50
N THR A 9 25.27 17.70 2.72
CA THR A 9 25.75 16.56 1.94
C THR A 9 24.84 15.34 2.20
N ARG A 10 24.50 14.64 1.12
CA ARG A 10 23.80 13.35 1.19
C ARG A 10 24.83 12.26 0.94
N ASP A 11 25.54 11.90 1.98
CA ASP A 11 26.66 10.95 1.96
C ASP A 11 26.36 9.68 2.75
N VAL A 12 25.42 9.72 3.69
CA VAL A 12 25.01 8.56 4.48
C VAL A 12 24.16 7.61 3.65
N LEU A 13 24.73 6.47 3.27
CA LEU A 13 23.99 5.36 2.64
C LEU A 13 23.19 4.63 3.72
N THR A 14 21.87 4.71 3.62
CA THR A 14 20.91 4.11 4.56
C THR A 14 20.05 3.11 3.82
N PHE A 15 19.66 2.05 4.53
CA PHE A 15 18.81 0.98 4.02
C PHE A 15 17.53 0.86 4.83
N VAL A 16 16.48 0.37 4.18
CA VAL A 16 15.24 0.02 4.86
C VAL A 16 14.62 -1.21 4.22
N ALA A 17 14.01 -2.08 5.01
CA ALA A 17 13.36 -3.28 4.50
C ALA A 17 12.11 -2.92 3.67
N LEU A 18 12.07 -3.39 2.42
CA LEU A 18 10.88 -3.42 1.57
C LEU A 18 9.98 -4.61 1.90
N ASN A 19 10.60 -5.73 2.28
CA ASN A 19 9.97 -6.95 2.77
C ASN A 19 11.02 -7.74 3.57
N ALA A 20 10.73 -9.00 3.91
CA ALA A 20 11.63 -9.85 4.70
C ALA A 20 13.01 -10.11 4.06
N ARG A 21 13.19 -9.87 2.76
CA ARG A 21 14.42 -10.18 2.02
C ARG A 21 15.07 -8.96 1.35
N PHE A 22 14.30 -8.01 0.87
CA PHE A 22 14.80 -6.89 0.08
C PHE A 22 15.00 -5.63 0.92
N TYR A 23 16.17 -5.00 0.78
CA TYR A 23 16.54 -3.76 1.44
C TYR A 23 16.78 -2.66 0.41
N TYR A 24 16.00 -1.59 0.50
CA TYR A 24 16.12 -0.42 -0.36
C TYR A 24 17.16 0.54 0.20
N GLY A 25 18.23 0.79 -0.56
CA GLY A 25 19.32 1.69 -0.20
C GLY A 25 19.21 3.06 -0.88
N TRP A 26 19.34 4.13 -0.10
CA TRP A 26 19.41 5.50 -0.61
C TRP A 26 20.40 6.35 0.18
N LYS A 27 20.89 7.42 -0.45
CA LYS A 27 21.68 8.44 0.25
C LYS A 27 20.75 9.45 0.92
N THR A 28 20.91 9.65 2.22
CA THR A 28 20.17 10.63 3.01
C THR A 28 21.11 11.66 3.63
N VAL A 29 20.54 12.78 4.05
CA VAL A 29 21.19 13.64 5.04
C VAL A 29 21.17 12.96 6.40
N ASP A 30 22.07 13.35 7.30
CA ASP A 30 22.00 12.91 8.68
C ASP A 30 20.68 13.35 9.33
N LEU A 31 19.82 12.37 9.62
CA LEU A 31 18.53 12.59 10.24
C LEU A 31 18.65 12.72 11.77
N ALA A 32 19.71 12.16 12.37
CA ALA A 32 19.95 12.21 13.82
C ALA A 32 20.45 13.59 14.27
N ALA A 33 21.00 14.38 13.34
CA ALA A 33 21.34 15.79 13.58
C ALA A 33 20.11 16.72 13.67
N ARG A 34 18.90 16.19 13.42
CA ARG A 34 17.66 16.98 13.48
C ARG A 34 17.09 17.00 14.89
N THR A 35 16.50 18.14 15.24
CA THR A 35 15.83 18.32 16.52
C THR A 35 14.71 17.28 16.68
N GLY A 36 14.61 16.66 17.87
CA GLY A 36 13.56 15.69 18.19
C GLY A 36 13.65 14.33 17.48
N ILE A 37 14.78 14.01 16.85
CA ILE A 37 15.03 12.73 16.17
C ILE A 37 16.41 12.20 16.59
N SER A 38 16.45 11.12 17.38
CA SER A 38 17.71 10.46 17.71
C SER A 38 18.06 9.37 16.69
N GLY A 39 19.35 9.00 16.61
CA GLY A 39 19.79 7.84 15.82
C GLY A 39 19.12 6.52 16.25
N ALA A 40 18.86 6.37 17.55
CA ALA A 40 18.15 5.22 18.09
C ALA A 40 16.68 5.19 17.64
N ASP A 41 16.00 6.34 17.61
CA ASP A 41 14.63 6.46 17.12
C ASP A 41 14.55 6.11 15.64
N ILE A 42 15.52 6.56 14.84
CA ILE A 42 15.56 6.25 13.40
C ILE A 42 15.64 4.73 13.18
N LYS A 43 16.46 4.04 13.95
CA LYS A 43 16.58 2.58 13.85
C LYS A 43 15.33 1.86 14.35
N THR A 44 14.87 2.20 15.55
CA THR A 44 13.77 1.47 16.24
C THR A 44 12.39 1.82 15.70
N GLN A 45 12.15 3.08 15.32
CA GLN A 45 10.85 3.55 14.84
C GLN A 45 10.73 3.43 13.32
N LEU A 46 11.81 3.65 12.55
CA LEU A 46 11.74 3.65 11.09
C LEU A 46 12.34 2.41 10.43
N GLY A 47 13.06 1.58 11.17
CA GLY A 47 13.72 0.38 10.65
C GLY A 47 14.91 0.69 9.74
N HIS A 48 15.53 1.87 9.89
CA HIS A 48 16.71 2.22 9.10
C HIS A 48 17.92 1.44 9.58
N LEU A 49 18.69 0.96 8.61
CA LEU A 49 19.95 0.25 8.83
C LEU A 49 21.08 1.00 8.12
N THR A 50 22.24 0.99 8.74
CA THR A 50 23.49 1.33 8.05
C THR A 50 23.83 0.26 6.99
N ALA A 51 24.75 0.57 6.08
CA ALA A 51 25.23 -0.40 5.09
C ALA A 51 25.80 -1.68 5.72
N VAL A 52 26.51 -1.54 6.84
CA VAL A 52 27.12 -2.68 7.56
C VAL A 52 26.03 -3.57 8.18
N GLU A 53 25.03 -2.96 8.81
CA GLU A 53 23.93 -3.70 9.43
C GLU A 53 23.04 -4.40 8.39
N ALA A 54 22.76 -3.73 7.25
CA ALA A 54 21.99 -4.33 6.17
C ALA A 54 22.73 -5.53 5.53
N ALA A 55 24.06 -5.42 5.36
CA ALA A 55 24.89 -6.51 4.85
C ALA A 55 24.99 -7.70 5.81
N ALA A 56 24.80 -7.48 7.12
CA ALA A 56 24.81 -8.54 8.12
C ALA A 56 23.50 -9.35 8.17
N VAL A 57 22.44 -8.91 7.48
CA VAL A 57 21.18 -9.66 7.43
C VAL A 57 21.34 -10.88 6.52
N ALA A 58 21.24 -12.07 7.10
CA ALA A 58 21.31 -13.33 6.35
C ALA A 58 20.23 -13.37 5.26
N ASN A 59 20.63 -13.75 4.03
CA ASN A 59 19.78 -13.80 2.84
C ASN A 59 19.15 -12.44 2.44
N GLY A 60 19.67 -11.32 2.96
CA GLY A 60 19.25 -9.98 2.58
C GLY A 60 19.79 -9.57 1.21
N ILE A 61 18.91 -9.07 0.34
CA ILE A 61 19.29 -8.49 -0.95
C ILE A 61 19.25 -6.97 -0.82
N MET A 62 20.41 -6.34 -0.93
CA MET A 62 20.56 -4.88 -0.89
C MET A 62 20.43 -4.30 -2.31
N VAL A 63 19.50 -3.36 -2.48
CA VAL A 63 19.22 -2.72 -3.77
C VAL A 63 19.45 -1.22 -3.66
N THR A 64 20.43 -0.70 -4.39
CA THR A 64 20.75 0.74 -4.42
C THR A 64 20.41 1.34 -5.78
N GLY A 65 19.91 2.58 -5.81
CA GLY A 65 19.66 3.32 -7.07
C GLY A 65 18.37 2.94 -7.81
N ALA A 66 17.57 2.01 -7.27
CA ALA A 66 16.28 1.65 -7.86
C ALA A 66 15.26 2.80 -7.75
N ASN A 67 14.49 3.01 -8.81
CA ASN A 67 13.36 3.95 -8.81
C ASN A 67 12.05 3.29 -8.35
N SER A 68 11.95 1.97 -8.44
CA SER A 68 10.80 1.15 -8.02
C SER A 68 11.24 -0.30 -7.77
N PRO A 69 10.61 -1.05 -6.84
CA PRO A 69 9.66 -0.57 -5.83
C PRO A 69 10.34 0.32 -4.80
N LYS A 70 9.65 1.38 -4.37
CA LYS A 70 10.11 2.31 -3.33
C LYS A 70 9.35 2.08 -2.03
N PRO A 71 10.02 2.15 -0.87
CA PRO A 71 9.33 2.03 0.40
C PRO A 71 8.32 3.16 0.61
N ALA A 72 7.39 2.94 1.54
CA ALA A 72 6.51 4.00 2.01
C ALA A 72 7.33 5.15 2.61
N ARG A 73 6.80 6.37 2.49
CA ARG A 73 7.40 7.55 3.10
C ARG A 73 6.59 8.01 4.29
N VAL A 74 7.29 8.44 5.33
CA VAL A 74 6.73 9.07 6.51
C VAL A 74 7.26 10.49 6.68
N VAL A 75 6.54 11.28 7.48
CA VAL A 75 6.83 12.66 7.83
C VAL A 75 6.61 12.85 9.32
N LYS A 76 7.59 13.43 10.00
CA LYS A 76 7.46 13.96 11.36
C LYS A 76 7.54 15.48 11.28
N ARG A 77 6.56 16.17 11.85
CA ARG A 77 6.56 17.63 11.96
C ARG A 77 7.15 18.00 13.30
N ASP A 78 8.06 18.97 13.30
CA ASP A 78 8.63 19.51 14.52
C ASP A 78 8.36 21.02 14.54
N PRO A 79 7.37 21.49 15.33
CA PRO A 79 7.08 22.91 15.44
C PRO A 79 8.16 23.69 16.21
N THR A 80 9.10 22.99 16.87
CA THR A 80 10.18 23.60 17.66
C THR A 80 11.52 23.63 16.93
N ALA A 81 11.57 23.13 15.68
CA ALA A 81 12.79 23.13 14.90
C ALA A 81 13.33 24.57 14.71
N PRO A 82 14.65 24.79 14.90
CA PRO A 82 15.24 26.10 14.68
C PRO A 82 15.14 26.51 13.21
N ILE A 83 15.21 27.81 12.90
CA ILE A 83 15.12 28.36 11.53
C ILE A 83 16.16 27.74 10.58
N SER A 84 17.30 27.29 11.12
CA SER A 84 18.35 26.59 10.38
C SER A 84 17.99 25.16 9.96
N GLN A 85 16.86 24.61 10.41
CA GLN A 85 16.38 23.27 10.08
C GLN A 85 14.98 23.32 9.43
N PRO A 86 14.64 22.34 8.57
CA PRO A 86 13.28 22.22 8.07
C PRO A 86 12.32 21.86 9.22
N GLY A 87 11.17 22.55 9.32
CA GLY A 87 10.11 22.25 10.30
C GLY A 87 9.38 20.91 10.09
N SER A 88 9.80 20.12 9.09
CA SER A 88 9.36 18.74 8.94
C SER A 88 10.47 17.86 8.35
N THR A 89 10.51 16.62 8.82
CA THR A 89 11.44 15.60 8.36
C THR A 89 10.68 14.52 7.63
N SER A 90 11.07 14.24 6.38
CA SER A 90 10.51 13.15 5.60
C SER A 90 11.58 12.14 5.24
N THR A 91 11.25 10.86 5.36
CA THR A 91 12.13 9.75 5.00
C THR A 91 11.32 8.49 4.71
N PHE A 92 11.99 7.40 4.35
CA PHE A 92 11.34 6.10 4.13
C PHE A 92 11.08 5.39 5.47
N VAL A 93 10.13 4.47 5.49
CA VAL A 93 9.85 3.60 6.65
C VAL A 93 9.92 2.15 6.22
N GLY A 94 10.41 1.30 7.12
CA GLY A 94 10.51 -0.14 6.89
C GLY A 94 9.16 -0.81 6.88
N PHE A 95 9.09 -1.91 6.14
CA PHE A 95 7.89 -2.72 5.94
C PHE A 95 7.12 -3.00 7.24
N SER A 96 7.82 -3.40 8.31
CA SER A 96 7.21 -3.74 9.61
C SER A 96 7.27 -2.61 10.64
N SER A 97 7.79 -1.44 10.27
CA SER A 97 8.11 -0.35 11.21
C SER A 97 7.01 0.71 11.30
N LEU A 98 5.93 0.60 10.53
CA LEU A 98 4.90 1.65 10.47
C LEU A 98 4.22 1.91 11.83
N ALA A 99 3.92 0.85 12.59
CA ALA A 99 3.30 0.99 13.92
C ALA A 99 4.23 1.72 14.91
N ALA A 100 5.51 1.34 14.92
CA ALA A 100 6.54 1.99 15.75
C ALA A 100 6.78 3.45 15.31
N ALA A 101 6.82 3.71 14.00
CA ALA A 101 6.91 5.06 13.45
C ALA A 101 5.73 5.91 13.92
N SER A 102 4.49 5.39 13.84
CA SER A 102 3.30 6.10 14.30
C SER A 102 3.35 6.42 15.78
N ALA A 103 3.80 5.48 16.62
CA ALA A 103 3.99 5.71 18.06
C ALA A 103 5.06 6.79 18.34
N GLY A 104 6.09 6.87 17.49
CA GLY A 104 7.13 7.91 17.52
C GLY A 104 6.72 9.28 16.95
N GLY A 105 5.44 9.46 16.58
CA GLY A 105 4.91 10.71 16.03
C GLY A 105 5.16 10.91 14.53
N TRP A 106 5.53 9.85 13.81
CA TRP A 106 5.63 9.89 12.35
C TRP A 106 4.26 9.61 11.72
N SER A 107 3.97 10.30 10.62
CA SER A 107 2.74 10.11 9.83
C SER A 107 3.09 9.71 8.41
N LEU A 108 2.25 8.91 7.74
CA LEU A 108 2.48 8.60 6.31
C LEU A 108 2.47 9.90 5.49
N ALA A 109 3.49 10.10 4.66
CA ALA A 109 3.63 11.27 3.79
C ALA A 109 2.45 11.36 2.80
N LYS A 110 1.95 10.21 2.37
CA LYS A 110 0.73 10.05 1.60
C LYS A 110 -0.12 9.03 2.32
N ALA A 111 -1.20 9.49 2.94
CA ALA A 111 -2.17 8.60 3.57
C ALA A 111 -2.67 7.58 2.54
N ALA A 112 -2.85 6.34 2.99
CA ALA A 112 -3.58 5.36 2.20
C ALA A 112 -4.97 5.91 1.88
N ARG A 113 -5.46 5.67 0.66
CA ARG A 113 -6.84 5.99 0.33
C ARG A 113 -7.71 5.03 1.12
N GLY A 114 -8.40 5.53 2.14
CA GLY A 114 -9.35 4.74 2.90
C GLY A 114 -10.44 4.19 2.00
N VAL A 115 -10.85 2.94 2.26
CA VAL A 115 -12.00 2.34 1.60
C VAL A 115 -13.24 2.67 2.42
N ARG A 116 -14.24 3.30 1.79
CA ARG A 116 -15.57 3.46 2.37
C ARG A 116 -16.46 2.33 1.86
N LEU A 117 -16.78 1.40 2.76
CA LEU A 117 -17.67 0.29 2.45
C LEU A 117 -19.13 0.76 2.39
N THR A 118 -19.81 0.40 1.30
CA THR A 118 -21.24 0.58 1.12
C THR A 118 -21.93 -0.77 1.13
N ALA A 119 -22.76 -1.00 2.15
CA ALA A 119 -23.52 -2.22 2.34
C ALA A 119 -24.50 -2.48 1.18
N ASN A 120 -24.72 -3.77 0.90
CA ASN A 120 -25.78 -4.22 0.01
C ASN A 120 -27.11 -4.21 0.77
N VAL A 121 -27.84 -3.10 0.72
CA VAL A 121 -29.13 -2.92 1.40
C VAL A 121 -30.15 -2.28 0.47
N ASP A 122 -31.43 -2.56 0.69
CA ASP A 122 -32.51 -2.08 -0.16
C ASP A 122 -32.56 -0.54 -0.16
N GLY A 123 -32.90 0.05 -1.31
CA GLY A 123 -32.92 1.50 -1.50
C GLY A 123 -31.57 2.13 -1.88
N ARG A 124 -30.47 1.37 -1.93
CA ARG A 124 -29.19 1.85 -2.50
C ARG A 124 -29.00 1.40 -3.94
N ARG A 125 -28.57 2.32 -4.80
CA ARG A 125 -28.26 2.06 -6.21
C ARG A 125 -26.88 1.45 -6.44
N SER A 126 -25.95 1.67 -5.51
CA SER A 126 -24.57 1.18 -5.60
C SER A 126 -24.14 0.53 -4.29
N VAL A 127 -23.32 -0.50 -4.43
CA VAL A 127 -22.71 -1.31 -3.38
C VAL A 127 -21.19 -1.32 -3.58
N THR A 128 -20.43 -1.52 -2.50
CA THR A 128 -19.01 -1.83 -2.63
C THR A 128 -18.83 -3.31 -2.90
N ALA A 129 -18.43 -3.63 -4.14
CA ALA A 129 -17.97 -4.95 -4.53
C ALA A 129 -16.49 -5.09 -4.15
N ILE A 130 -16.11 -6.29 -3.72
CA ILE A 130 -14.76 -6.60 -3.26
C ILE A 130 -14.29 -7.84 -4.00
N ALA A 131 -13.19 -7.71 -4.74
CA ALA A 131 -12.53 -8.83 -5.40
C ALA A 131 -11.24 -9.18 -4.65
N GLU A 132 -11.03 -10.47 -4.36
CA GLU A 132 -9.82 -10.97 -3.71
C GLU A 132 -8.74 -11.29 -4.75
N LEU A 133 -7.52 -10.82 -4.52
CA LEU A 133 -6.36 -11.07 -5.37
C LEU A 133 -5.52 -12.24 -4.84
N SER A 134 -4.65 -12.80 -5.67
CA SER A 134 -3.76 -13.91 -5.29
C SER A 134 -2.84 -13.63 -4.09
N ASN A 135 -2.56 -12.36 -3.81
CA ASN A 135 -1.75 -11.94 -2.66
C ASN A 135 -2.56 -11.67 -1.38
N GLY A 136 -3.86 -11.98 -1.38
CA GLY A 136 -4.77 -11.75 -0.25
C GLY A 136 -5.25 -10.31 -0.10
N ALA A 137 -4.92 -9.40 -1.02
CA ALA A 137 -5.48 -8.06 -1.01
C ALA A 137 -6.94 -8.08 -1.44
N LEU A 138 -7.76 -7.23 -0.80
CA LEU A 138 -9.19 -7.11 -1.06
C LEU A 138 -9.48 -5.81 -1.83
N TYR A 139 -9.61 -5.91 -3.15
CA TYR A 139 -9.82 -4.74 -3.99
C TYR A 139 -11.29 -4.29 -3.99
N ALA A 140 -11.53 -3.14 -3.38
CA ALA A 140 -12.85 -2.55 -3.22
C ALA A 140 -13.14 -1.51 -4.31
N TYR A 141 -14.29 -1.64 -4.96
CA TYR A 141 -14.77 -0.73 -5.99
C TYR A 141 -16.31 -0.60 -5.96
N PRO A 142 -16.87 0.53 -6.43
CA PRO A 142 -18.32 0.68 -6.53
C PRO A 142 -18.85 -0.16 -7.70
N LEU A 143 -19.93 -0.90 -7.47
CA LEU A 143 -20.71 -1.58 -8.50
C LEU A 143 -22.18 -1.19 -8.35
N ASN A 144 -22.95 -1.25 -9.44
CA ASN A 144 -24.40 -1.14 -9.35
C ASN A 144 -24.92 -2.33 -8.54
N ARG A 145 -25.92 -2.12 -7.68
CA ARG A 145 -26.46 -3.20 -6.85
C ARG A 145 -27.02 -4.34 -7.69
N VAL A 146 -27.82 -4.05 -8.71
CA VAL A 146 -28.46 -5.09 -9.53
C VAL A 146 -27.39 -5.94 -10.23
N ASP A 147 -26.33 -5.30 -10.72
CA ASP A 147 -25.19 -5.99 -11.32
C ASP A 147 -24.42 -6.83 -10.30
N PHE A 148 -24.25 -6.33 -9.07
CA PHE A 148 -23.62 -7.08 -8.00
C PHE A 148 -24.45 -8.32 -7.64
N ASP A 149 -25.75 -8.16 -7.38
CA ASP A 149 -26.65 -9.26 -7.01
C ASP A 149 -26.65 -10.38 -8.08
N ARG A 150 -26.52 -10.00 -9.35
CA ARG A 150 -26.43 -10.92 -10.49
C ARG A 150 -25.06 -11.60 -10.63
N ALA A 151 -23.97 -10.84 -10.53
CA ALA A 151 -22.64 -11.29 -10.93
C ALA A 151 -21.77 -11.78 -9.77
N ALA A 152 -22.08 -11.41 -8.53
CA ALA A 152 -21.17 -11.60 -7.39
C ALA A 152 -20.78 -13.06 -7.17
N ALA A 153 -21.72 -14.00 -7.25
CA ALA A 153 -21.43 -15.41 -7.05
C ALA A 153 -20.50 -15.97 -8.14
N ALA A 154 -20.78 -15.67 -9.41
CA ALA A 154 -19.99 -16.16 -10.55
C ALA A 154 -18.58 -15.57 -10.59
N LEU A 155 -18.42 -14.32 -10.18
CA LEU A 155 -17.14 -13.59 -10.20
C LEU A 155 -16.41 -13.63 -8.84
N GLY A 156 -16.93 -14.38 -7.87
CA GLY A 156 -16.36 -14.50 -6.53
C GLY A 156 -16.28 -13.18 -5.75
N LEU A 157 -17.20 -12.24 -5.99
CA LEU A 157 -17.20 -10.92 -5.35
C LEU A 157 -17.82 -10.97 -3.96
N GLN A 158 -17.16 -10.34 -3.01
CA GLN A 158 -17.67 -10.14 -1.67
C GLN A 158 -18.38 -8.78 -1.55
N SER A 159 -19.40 -8.74 -0.70
CA SER A 159 -20.07 -7.52 -0.28
C SER A 159 -19.39 -6.91 0.94
N ALA A 160 -19.62 -5.61 1.16
CA ALA A 160 -19.20 -4.93 2.37
C ALA A 160 -19.58 -5.62 3.69
N ASN A 161 -20.70 -6.36 3.73
CA ASN A 161 -21.17 -7.03 4.95
C ASN A 161 -20.34 -8.28 5.30
N GLN A 162 -19.58 -8.81 4.35
CA GLN A 162 -18.71 -9.97 4.56
C GLN A 162 -17.35 -9.59 5.16
N ILE A 163 -17.03 -8.30 5.23
CA ILE A 163 -15.80 -7.79 5.85
C ILE A 163 -16.07 -7.48 7.32
N THR A 164 -15.67 -8.37 8.22
CA THR A 164 -16.06 -8.31 9.64
C THR A 164 -14.87 -8.05 10.57
N THR A 165 -13.69 -8.52 10.20
CA THR A 165 -12.48 -8.46 11.02
C THR A 165 -11.63 -7.21 10.73
N THR A 166 -10.78 -6.84 11.68
CA THR A 166 -9.77 -5.78 11.46
C THR A 166 -8.74 -6.21 10.42
N LEU A 167 -8.39 -7.50 10.37
CA LEU A 167 -7.41 -8.03 9.41
C LEU A 167 -7.92 -7.90 7.97
N GLU A 168 -9.17 -8.28 7.70
CA GLU A 168 -9.79 -8.08 6.38
C GLU A 168 -9.89 -6.58 6.04
N ARG A 169 -10.25 -5.73 7.02
CA ARG A 169 -10.29 -4.27 6.81
C ARG A 169 -8.92 -3.69 6.46
N ASN A 170 -7.84 -4.23 7.01
CA ASN A 170 -6.48 -3.80 6.68
C ASN A 170 -6.04 -4.28 5.29
N ALA A 171 -6.60 -5.39 4.80
CA ALA A 171 -6.34 -5.89 3.45
C ALA A 171 -7.09 -5.12 2.34
N LEU A 172 -8.03 -4.23 2.70
CA LEU A 172 -8.80 -3.46 1.73
C LEU A 172 -7.93 -2.44 0.97
N VAL A 173 -8.01 -2.50 -0.36
CA VAL A 173 -7.34 -1.56 -1.26
C VAL A 173 -8.33 -0.97 -2.26
N THR A 174 -8.09 0.26 -2.70
CA THR A 174 -8.90 0.89 -3.77
C THR A 174 -8.06 1.84 -4.60
N GLY A 175 -8.37 1.98 -5.89
CA GLY A 175 -7.67 2.90 -6.80
C GLY A 175 -6.16 2.64 -6.91
N SER A 176 -5.72 1.45 -6.54
CA SER A 176 -4.33 1.01 -6.53
C SER A 176 -3.89 0.55 -7.94
N ARG A 177 -2.58 0.43 -8.19
CA ARG A 177 -2.08 -0.23 -9.41
C ARG A 177 -2.29 -1.74 -9.33
N THR A 178 -2.16 -2.34 -8.14
CA THR A 178 -2.65 -3.68 -7.83
C THR A 178 -4.15 -3.75 -8.06
N LYS A 179 -4.57 -4.49 -9.08
CA LYS A 179 -5.95 -4.58 -9.55
C LYS A 179 -6.30 -6.01 -9.94
N PRO A 180 -7.55 -6.46 -9.68
CA PRO A 180 -8.02 -7.75 -10.16
C PRO A 180 -8.13 -7.77 -11.69
N GLY A 181 -8.27 -8.99 -12.23
CA GLY A 181 -8.61 -9.18 -13.63
C GLY A 181 -10.01 -8.68 -13.96
N ARG A 182 -10.27 -8.42 -15.24
CA ARG A 182 -11.57 -7.98 -15.75
C ARG A 182 -12.24 -9.08 -16.54
N ALA A 183 -13.55 -9.18 -16.39
CA ALA A 183 -14.39 -10.10 -17.12
C ALA A 183 -15.61 -9.35 -17.68
N SER A 184 -16.11 -9.80 -18.83
CA SER A 184 -17.30 -9.24 -19.45
C SER A 184 -18.27 -10.29 -19.97
N ILE A 185 -19.53 -9.90 -20.07
CA ILE A 185 -20.60 -10.73 -20.62
C ILE A 185 -21.55 -9.83 -21.40
N GLU A 186 -22.00 -10.30 -22.56
CA GLU A 186 -23.09 -9.67 -23.28
C GLU A 186 -24.42 -10.14 -22.69
N ASP A 187 -25.28 -9.21 -22.32
CA ASP A 187 -26.64 -9.47 -21.88
C ASP A 187 -27.62 -8.63 -22.69
N ASN A 188 -28.93 -8.85 -22.50
CA ASN A 188 -30.02 -8.12 -23.14
C ASN A 188 -29.97 -6.60 -22.93
N GLY A 189 -29.18 -6.11 -21.96
CA GLY A 189 -28.92 -4.70 -21.70
C GLY A 189 -27.62 -4.14 -22.30
N GLY A 190 -26.85 -4.94 -23.05
CA GLY A 190 -25.55 -4.59 -23.61
C GLY A 190 -24.36 -5.29 -22.94
N LEU A 191 -23.15 -4.82 -23.25
CA LEU A 191 -21.90 -5.35 -22.68
C LEU A 191 -21.75 -4.92 -21.22
N PHE A 192 -21.74 -5.88 -20.31
CA PHE A 192 -21.40 -5.69 -18.90
C PHE A 192 -19.95 -6.10 -18.66
N THR A 193 -19.13 -5.20 -18.09
CA THR A 193 -17.74 -5.48 -17.73
C THR A 193 -17.47 -5.10 -16.28
N THR A 194 -16.85 -5.99 -15.52
CA THR A 194 -16.48 -5.76 -14.12
C THR A 194 -15.21 -6.53 -13.74
N TYR A 195 -14.78 -6.41 -12.49
CA TYR A 195 -13.67 -7.20 -11.94
C TYR A 195 -14.14 -8.57 -11.43
N TYR A 196 -13.21 -9.52 -11.33
CA TYR A 196 -13.43 -10.83 -10.68
C TYR A 196 -12.33 -11.14 -9.67
N SER A 197 -12.63 -11.96 -8.67
CA SER A 197 -11.63 -12.47 -7.73
C SER A 197 -10.77 -13.52 -8.41
N THR A 198 -9.47 -13.55 -8.14
CA THR A 198 -8.51 -14.39 -8.88
C THR A 198 -8.85 -15.88 -8.84
N ALA A 199 -9.34 -16.37 -7.69
CA ALA A 199 -9.78 -17.76 -7.55
C ALA A 199 -11.07 -18.11 -8.32
N ALA A 200 -11.80 -17.11 -8.83
CA ALA A 200 -13.08 -17.29 -9.51
C ALA A 200 -12.97 -17.28 -11.04
N GLU A 201 -11.77 -17.26 -11.62
CA GLU A 201 -11.58 -17.20 -13.08
C GLU A 201 -12.28 -18.35 -13.81
N GLU A 202 -12.07 -19.59 -13.38
CA GLU A 202 -12.71 -20.77 -13.99
C GLU A 202 -14.24 -20.77 -13.82
N ALA A 203 -14.73 -20.31 -12.66
CA ALA A 203 -16.15 -20.18 -12.37
C ALA A 203 -16.80 -19.09 -13.25
N ALA A 204 -16.10 -17.98 -13.48
CA ALA A 204 -16.55 -16.91 -14.37
C ALA A 204 -16.67 -17.39 -15.82
N ILE A 205 -15.67 -18.13 -16.32
CA ILE A 205 -15.69 -18.74 -17.66
C ILE A 205 -16.88 -19.70 -17.79
N THR A 206 -17.08 -20.57 -16.78
CA THR A 206 -18.20 -21.53 -16.75
C THR A 206 -19.56 -20.81 -16.75
N ALA A 207 -19.64 -19.65 -16.10
CA ALA A 207 -20.82 -18.79 -16.08
C ALA A 207 -21.00 -17.96 -17.37
N GLY A 208 -20.13 -18.11 -18.37
CA GLY A 208 -20.25 -17.47 -19.69
C GLY A 208 -19.57 -16.11 -19.79
N TYR A 209 -18.73 -15.72 -18.84
CA TYR A 209 -17.95 -14.49 -18.94
C TYR A 209 -16.69 -14.69 -19.81
N ASN A 210 -16.39 -13.68 -20.61
CA ASN A 210 -15.13 -13.53 -21.32
C ASN A 210 -14.09 -12.85 -20.43
N ILE A 211 -12.91 -13.44 -20.27
CA ILE A 211 -11.81 -12.83 -19.51
C ILE A 211 -11.10 -11.79 -20.39
N GLU A 212 -11.21 -10.51 -20.03
CA GLU A 212 -10.59 -9.40 -20.75
C GLU A 212 -9.14 -9.14 -20.30
N SER A 213 -8.86 -9.38 -19.01
CA SER A 213 -7.52 -9.22 -18.45
C SER A 213 -7.32 -10.10 -17.23
N SER A 214 -6.08 -10.52 -17.01
CA SER A 214 -5.64 -11.14 -15.77
C SER A 214 -5.40 -10.11 -14.66
N GLU A 215 -5.26 -10.59 -13.43
CA GLU A 215 -4.84 -9.74 -12.32
C GLU A 215 -3.46 -9.12 -12.56
N PHE A 216 -3.27 -7.93 -12.00
CA PHE A 216 -1.96 -7.30 -11.89
C PHE A 216 -1.71 -7.00 -10.42
N VAL A 217 -0.68 -7.62 -9.85
CA VAL A 217 -0.24 -7.38 -8.49
C VAL A 217 1.09 -6.61 -8.53
N GLU A 218 1.07 -5.35 -8.11
CA GLU A 218 2.31 -4.63 -7.84
C GLU A 218 2.90 -5.19 -6.55
N TYR A 219 4.09 -5.78 -6.63
CA TYR A 219 4.84 -6.24 -5.45
C TYR A 219 5.31 -5.02 -4.64
N GLY A 220 4.40 -4.46 -3.86
CA GLY A 220 4.61 -3.39 -2.92
C GLY A 220 3.72 -3.61 -1.71
N SER A 221 4.32 -4.07 -0.61
CA SER A 221 3.78 -4.19 0.76
C SER A 221 2.25 -4.23 0.87
N VAL A 222 1.67 -5.43 0.88
CA VAL A 222 0.42 -5.63 1.63
C VAL A 222 0.78 -5.38 3.09
N VAL A 223 0.24 -4.32 3.66
CA VAL A 223 0.38 -4.01 5.09
C VAL A 223 -0.50 -5.03 5.82
N ILE A 224 0.13 -6.00 6.47
CA ILE A 224 -0.52 -6.86 7.48
C ILE A 224 -0.47 -6.10 8.81
#